data_AF-A0A9W8XXA5-F1
#
_entry.id   AF-A0A9W8XXA5-F1
#
_cell.length_a   1.000
_cell.length_b   1.000
_cell.length_c   1.000
_cell.angle_alpha   90.00
_cell.angle_beta   90.00
_cell.angle_gamma   90.00
#
_symmetry.space_group_name_H-M   'P 1'
#
loop_
_entity.id
_entity.type
_entity.pdbx_description
1 polymer ?
#
loop_
_entity_poly.entity_id
_entity_poly.type
_entity_poly.pdbx_seq_one_letter_code
_entity_poly.pdbx_strand_id
1 'polypeptide(L)'
;MQELSDKVPSKIAHDPKGLPPQRTPLKRFVSKLLTWPEQLYFYHRFQEDQHREGDESSPSLKKVSHYLAGRWAAKEAVRKACEHLGHSNGFHSIIILPETALPKLSPGASSRPQALVLRDRLPELSQIDLEKTMAGAADFDYTSLDGQLCEVSISHDAKYATAVALVPVVEEWQSQAVTSKV
;
A
#
# COMPACT_ATOMS: atom_id res chain seq x y z
N MET A 1 3.52 -31.34 -70.26
CA MET A 1 2.93 -29.99 -70.25
C MET A 1 2.36 -29.76 -68.86
N GLN A 2 3.07 -28.91 -68.12
CA GLN A 2 2.64 -27.94 -67.10
C GLN A 2 1.15 -27.89 -66.69
N GLU A 3 0.89 -27.87 -65.37
CA GLU A 3 0.14 -26.85 -64.58
C GLU A 3 0.12 -27.33 -63.10
N LEU A 4 0.88 -26.75 -62.15
CA LEU A 4 0.57 -25.59 -61.30
C LEU A 4 -0.83 -25.62 -60.62
N SER A 5 -0.89 -25.99 -59.33
CA SER A 5 -1.86 -25.44 -58.37
C SER A 5 -1.44 -25.73 -56.91
N ASP A 6 -1.03 -24.65 -56.26
CA ASP A 6 -1.35 -24.24 -54.88
C ASP A 6 -0.87 -25.05 -53.67
N LYS A 7 0.37 -24.70 -53.31
CA LYS A 7 0.92 -24.75 -51.95
C LYS A 7 0.18 -23.72 -51.08
N VAL A 8 -0.68 -24.16 -50.16
CA VAL A 8 -1.25 -23.31 -49.11
C VAL A 8 -0.19 -23.07 -48.03
N PRO A 9 0.30 -21.83 -47.79
CA PRO A 9 1.09 -21.56 -46.60
C PRO A 9 0.18 -21.42 -45.38
N SER A 10 0.52 -22.15 -44.32
CA SER A 10 -0.09 -21.99 -43.00
C SER A 10 0.07 -20.55 -42.53
N LYS A 11 -1.04 -19.91 -42.19
CA LYS A 11 -1.02 -18.65 -41.45
C LYS A 11 -0.50 -18.96 -40.05
N ILE A 12 0.77 -18.66 -39.82
CA ILE A 12 1.30 -18.38 -38.48
C ILE A 12 0.53 -17.15 -37.99
N ALA A 13 -0.47 -17.38 -37.14
CA ALA A 13 -1.15 -16.30 -36.45
C ALA A 13 -0.13 -15.70 -35.46
N HIS A 14 0.35 -14.52 -35.84
CA HIS A 14 1.14 -13.65 -35.00
C HIS A 14 0.40 -13.33 -33.70
N ASP A 15 1.10 -13.63 -32.61
CA ASP A 15 0.92 -13.17 -31.24
C ASP A 15 0.42 -11.70 -31.18
N PRO A 16 -0.78 -11.42 -30.61
CA PRO A 16 -1.21 -10.05 -30.43
C PRO A 16 -0.45 -9.45 -29.25
N LYS A 17 0.65 -8.76 -29.59
CA LYS A 17 1.33 -7.71 -28.80
C LYS A 17 0.66 -7.44 -27.45
N GLY A 18 1.12 -8.13 -26.42
CA GLY A 18 0.89 -7.72 -25.03
C GLY A 18 1.54 -6.37 -24.80
N LEU A 19 0.80 -5.28 -25.01
CA LEU A 19 1.18 -3.98 -24.50
C LEU A 19 1.37 -4.16 -22.98
N PRO A 20 2.51 -3.76 -22.38
CA PRO A 20 2.68 -3.87 -20.94
C PRO A 20 1.48 -3.17 -20.28
N PRO A 21 0.81 -3.80 -19.29
CA PRO A 21 -0.42 -3.27 -18.72
C PRO A 21 -0.14 -1.84 -18.24
N GLN A 22 -0.80 -0.86 -18.87
CA GLN A 22 -0.59 0.53 -18.53
C GLN A 22 -0.98 0.73 -17.07
N ARG A 23 0.02 0.99 -16.21
CA ARG A 23 -0.22 1.26 -14.79
C ARG A 23 -1.11 2.49 -14.68
N THR A 24 -2.34 2.32 -14.18
CA THR A 24 -3.28 3.42 -13.94
C THR A 24 -2.67 4.46 -12.99
N PRO A 25 -3.03 5.75 -13.09
CA PRO A 25 -2.53 6.79 -12.19
C PRO A 25 -2.72 6.44 -10.71
N LEU A 26 -3.88 5.88 -10.36
CA LEU A 26 -4.18 5.40 -9.00
C LEU A 26 -3.20 4.30 -8.58
N LYS A 27 -2.95 3.30 -9.42
CA LYS A 27 -2.01 2.22 -9.12
C LYS A 27 -0.60 2.74 -8.84
N ARG A 28 -0.13 3.71 -9.63
CA ARG A 28 1.19 4.35 -9.42
C ARG A 28 1.24 5.16 -8.13
N PHE A 29 0.15 5.84 -7.79
CA PHE A 29 0.07 6.61 -6.55
C PHE A 29 0.05 5.69 -5.33
N VAL A 30 -0.81 4.67 -5.35
CA VAL A 30 -0.92 3.64 -4.32
C VAL A 30 0.41 2.92 -4.10
N SER A 31 1.12 2.51 -5.16
CA SER A 31 2.40 1.82 -5.01
C SER A 31 3.51 2.70 -4.41
N LYS A 32 3.43 4.03 -4.62
CA LYS A 32 4.38 4.98 -4.04
C LYS A 32 4.07 5.31 -2.58
N LEU A 33 2.79 5.31 -2.20
CA LEU A 33 2.35 5.70 -0.88
C LEU A 33 2.29 4.52 0.10
N LEU A 34 1.78 3.37 -0.34
CA LEU A 34 1.45 2.23 0.49
C LEU A 34 2.50 1.12 0.34
N THR A 35 2.85 0.50 1.46
CA THR A 35 3.60 -0.76 1.48
C THR A 35 2.78 -1.89 0.86
N TRP A 36 3.42 -2.97 0.42
CA TRP A 36 2.70 -4.07 -0.22
C TRP A 36 1.57 -4.67 0.66
N PRO A 37 1.69 -4.76 2.02
CA PRO A 37 0.58 -5.22 2.86
C PRO A 37 -0.58 -4.21 2.90
N GLU A 38 -0.27 -2.91 2.95
CA GLU A 38 -1.28 -1.86 2.89
C GLU A 38 -2.00 -1.84 1.52
N GLN A 39 -1.29 -2.18 0.44
CA GLN A 39 -1.87 -2.32 -0.89
C GLN A 39 -2.84 -3.51 -0.95
N LEU A 40 -2.45 -4.67 -0.38
CA LEU A 40 -3.31 -5.85 -0.28
C LEU A 40 -4.62 -5.50 0.45
N TYR A 41 -4.52 -4.86 1.62
CA TYR A 41 -5.68 -4.40 2.37
C TYR A 41 -6.52 -3.38 1.58
N PHE A 42 -5.87 -2.42 0.92
CA PHE A 42 -6.53 -1.39 0.12
C PHE A 42 -7.36 -2.02 -1.01
N TYR A 43 -6.76 -2.91 -1.81
CA TYR A 43 -7.48 -3.52 -2.92
C TYR A 43 -8.59 -4.46 -2.43
N HIS A 44 -8.36 -5.26 -1.39
CA HIS A 44 -9.43 -6.07 -0.79
C HIS A 44 -10.61 -5.20 -0.33
N ARG A 45 -10.33 -4.07 0.34
CA ARG A 45 -11.37 -3.17 0.88
C ARG A 45 -12.18 -2.47 -0.22
N PHE A 46 -11.57 -2.08 -1.33
CA PHE A 46 -12.20 -1.24 -2.35
C PHE A 46 -12.54 -1.97 -3.66
N GLN A 47 -12.10 -3.22 -3.86
CA GLN A 47 -12.54 -4.06 -4.98
C GLN A 47 -13.96 -4.61 -4.75
N GLU A 48 -14.32 -4.95 -3.51
CA GLU A 48 -15.69 -5.41 -3.17
C GLU A 48 -16.75 -4.33 -3.43
N ASP A 49 -16.41 -3.06 -3.22
CA ASP A 49 -17.29 -1.92 -3.48
C ASP A 49 -17.54 -1.68 -4.99
N GLN A 50 -16.61 -2.10 -5.87
CA GLN A 50 -16.72 -1.92 -7.33
C GLN A 50 -17.72 -2.88 -8.00
N HIS A 51 -17.98 -4.05 -7.42
CA HIS A 51 -18.88 -5.05 -7.98
C HIS A 51 -20.37 -4.81 -7.62
N ARG A 52 -20.67 -3.82 -6.77
CA ARG A 52 -22.02 -3.57 -6.24
C ARG A 52 -22.78 -2.44 -6.90
N GLU A 53 -22.16 -1.58 -7.72
CA GLU A 53 -22.80 -0.36 -8.22
C GLU A 53 -22.92 -0.36 -9.75
N GLY A 54 -24.15 -0.57 -10.23
CA GLY A 54 -24.63 -0.16 -11.56
C GLY A 54 -25.20 1.27 -11.55
N ASP A 55 -24.68 2.16 -10.70
CA ASP A 55 -25.18 3.52 -10.52
C ASP A 55 -24.01 4.53 -10.59
N GLU A 56 -24.08 5.48 -11.52
CA GLU A 56 -22.98 6.36 -11.98
C GLU A 56 -22.63 7.54 -11.04
N SER A 57 -22.98 7.47 -9.76
CA SER A 57 -22.38 8.35 -8.74
C SER A 57 -21.31 7.50 -8.07
N SER A 58 -20.00 7.76 -8.12
CA SER A 58 -19.08 8.72 -7.44
C SER A 58 -18.72 8.59 -5.93
N PRO A 59 -19.42 7.84 -5.04
CA PRO A 59 -19.04 7.72 -3.64
C PRO A 59 -17.80 6.82 -3.44
N SER A 60 -17.49 5.93 -4.39
CA SER A 60 -16.27 5.12 -4.36
C SER A 60 -15.00 5.98 -4.39
N LEU A 61 -14.96 7.01 -5.25
CA LEU A 61 -13.81 7.91 -5.35
C LEU A 61 -13.64 8.73 -4.06
N LYS A 62 -14.72 9.27 -3.50
CA LYS A 62 -14.65 10.05 -2.24
C LYS A 62 -14.14 9.19 -1.08
N LYS A 63 -14.62 7.95 -0.94
CA LYS A 63 -14.16 7.01 0.08
C LYS A 63 -12.67 6.65 -0.11
N VAL A 64 -12.27 6.33 -1.35
CA VAL A 64 -10.87 6.04 -1.71
C VAL A 64 -9.97 7.24 -1.43
N SER A 65 -10.37 8.45 -1.83
CA SER A 65 -9.63 9.68 -1.59
C SER A 65 -9.49 9.99 -0.10
N HIS A 66 -10.55 9.89 0.70
CA HIS A 66 -10.45 10.09 2.16
C HIS A 66 -9.53 9.07 2.81
N TYR A 67 -9.65 7.80 2.43
CA TYR A 67 -8.78 6.75 2.94
C TYR A 67 -7.29 7.02 2.64
N LEU A 68 -6.98 7.33 1.38
CA LEU A 68 -5.61 7.62 0.96
C LEU A 68 -5.07 8.90 1.60
N ALA A 69 -5.90 9.94 1.74
CA ALA A 69 -5.52 11.17 2.41
C ALA A 69 -5.19 10.93 3.89
N GLY A 70 -5.98 10.11 4.58
CA GLY A 70 -5.71 9.71 5.97
C GLY A 70 -4.39 8.93 6.11
N ARG A 71 -4.13 7.96 5.24
CA ARG A 71 -2.88 7.19 5.23
C ARG A 71 -1.66 8.07 4.91
N TRP A 72 -1.81 9.02 3.98
CA TRP A 72 -0.77 9.99 3.68
C TRP A 72 -0.47 10.89 4.89
N ALA A 73 -1.49 11.45 5.53
CA ALA A 73 -1.33 12.28 6.72
C ALA A 73 -0.66 11.50 7.86
N ALA A 74 -1.07 10.25 8.08
CA ALA A 74 -0.49 9.37 9.09
C ALA A 74 0.99 9.09 8.85
N LYS A 75 1.37 8.68 7.63
CA LYS A 75 2.78 8.42 7.29
C LYS A 75 3.63 9.68 7.42
N GLU A 76 3.09 10.84 7.03
CA GLU A 76 3.78 12.13 7.22
C GLU A 76 3.95 12.48 8.69
N ALA A 77 2.93 12.26 9.54
CA ALA A 77 3.03 12.50 10.97
C ALA A 77 4.10 11.61 11.63
N VAL A 78 4.11 10.32 11.29
CA VAL A 78 5.13 9.36 11.76
C VAL A 78 6.52 9.78 11.27
N ARG A 79 6.69 10.06 9.97
CA ARG A 79 7.97 10.49 9.40
C ARG A 79 8.53 11.74 10.07
N LYS A 80 7.67 12.69 10.44
CA LYS A 80 8.08 13.91 11.14
C LYS A 80 8.49 13.65 12.60
N ALA A 81 7.90 12.66 13.24
CA ALA A 81 8.24 12.26 14.61
C ALA A 81 9.46 11.31 14.68
N CYS A 82 9.78 10.59 13.61
CA CYS A 82 10.93 9.68 13.54
C CYS A 82 12.19 10.35 12.96
N GLU A 83 13.08 10.84 13.82
CA GLU A 83 14.32 11.51 13.38
C GLU A 83 15.28 10.60 12.60
N HIS A 84 15.30 9.29 12.91
CA HIS A 84 16.20 8.31 12.29
C HIS A 84 15.79 7.89 10.86
N LEU A 85 14.54 8.14 10.45
CA LEU A 85 14.07 7.87 9.09
C LEU A 85 14.67 8.83 8.04
N GLY A 86 15.32 9.91 8.50
CA GLY A 86 16.11 10.83 7.68
C GLY A 86 15.34 11.49 6.53
N HIS A 87 16.05 11.84 5.45
CA HIS A 87 15.48 12.40 4.21
C HIS A 87 15.06 11.33 3.18
N SER A 88 15.07 10.05 3.56
CA SER A 88 14.78 8.95 2.65
C SER A 88 13.30 8.95 2.19
N ASN A 89 12.99 8.23 1.10
CA ASN A 89 11.63 7.97 0.63
C ASN A 89 10.89 7.00 1.60
N GLY A 90 10.77 7.39 2.87
CA GLY A 90 10.49 6.55 4.04
C GLY A 90 9.06 6.03 4.18
N PHE A 91 8.18 6.24 3.21
CA PHE A 91 6.81 5.72 3.29
C PHE A 91 6.74 4.20 3.25
N HIS A 92 7.72 3.52 2.64
CA HIS A 92 7.81 2.06 2.66
C HIS A 92 8.53 1.49 3.88
N SER A 93 9.00 2.36 4.78
CA SER A 93 9.51 2.00 6.10
C SER A 93 8.46 2.25 7.19
N ILE A 94 7.25 2.67 6.82
CA ILE A 94 6.16 2.93 7.76
C ILE A 94 4.95 2.14 7.27
N ILE A 95 4.42 1.25 8.09
CA ILE A 95 3.16 0.53 7.81
C ILE A 95 2.10 1.12 8.72
N ILE A 96 1.00 1.65 8.18
CA ILE A 96 -0.16 1.95 9.02
C ILE A 96 -1.01 0.67 9.11
N LEU A 97 -1.06 0.08 10.30
CA LEU A 97 -1.70 -1.23 10.50
C LEU A 97 -3.21 -1.15 10.19
N PRO A 98 -3.81 -2.24 9.70
CA PRO A 98 -5.26 -2.30 9.49
C PRO A 98 -5.98 -2.31 10.83
N GLU A 99 -7.13 -1.65 10.92
CA GLU A 99 -7.95 -1.55 12.15
C GLU A 99 -8.41 -2.92 12.69
N THR A 100 -8.37 -3.97 11.85
CA THR A 100 -8.70 -5.35 12.19
C THR A 100 -7.56 -6.13 12.82
N ALA A 101 -6.33 -5.59 12.82
CA ALA A 101 -5.14 -6.26 13.35
C ALA A 101 -5.12 -6.35 14.89
N LEU A 102 -5.99 -5.62 15.59
CA LEU A 102 -6.05 -5.60 17.05
C LEU A 102 -7.43 -5.99 17.57
N PRO A 103 -7.52 -6.88 18.56
CA PRO A 103 -8.78 -7.18 19.23
C PRO A 103 -9.30 -5.94 19.94
N LYS A 104 -10.58 -5.60 19.71
CA LYS A 104 -11.24 -4.52 20.46
C LYS A 104 -11.30 -4.91 21.93
N LEU A 105 -10.61 -4.15 22.78
CA LEU A 105 -10.58 -4.36 24.23
C LEU A 105 -11.97 -4.22 24.89
N SER A 106 -12.94 -3.57 24.25
CA SER A 106 -14.31 -3.47 24.74
C SER A 106 -15.34 -3.23 23.63
N PRO A 107 -16.60 -3.68 23.82
CA PRO A 107 -17.71 -3.33 22.93
C PRO A 107 -17.93 -1.81 22.94
N GLY A 108 -17.68 -1.16 21.81
CA GLY A 108 -17.82 0.30 21.66
C GLY A 108 -16.51 1.09 21.67
N ALA A 109 -15.37 0.46 21.98
CA ALA A 109 -14.07 1.10 21.77
C ALA A 109 -13.79 1.24 20.26
N SER A 110 -13.42 2.46 19.83
CA SER A 110 -12.87 2.67 18.49
C SER A 110 -11.53 1.94 18.38
N SER A 111 -11.30 1.23 17.28
CA SER A 111 -9.97 0.67 16.99
C SER A 111 -8.98 1.83 16.92
N ARG A 112 -7.88 1.74 17.68
CA ARG A 112 -6.83 2.76 17.67
C ARG A 112 -5.86 2.41 16.56
N PRO A 113 -5.74 3.22 15.49
CA PRO A 113 -4.81 2.91 14.44
C PRO A 113 -3.38 3.00 14.99
N GLN A 114 -2.60 1.94 14.79
CA GLN A 114 -1.18 1.95 15.09
C GLN A 114 -0.38 1.99 13.79
N ALA A 115 0.87 2.43 13.90
CA ALA A 115 1.83 2.31 12.82
C ALA A 115 3.08 1.56 13.28
N LEU A 116 3.67 0.80 12.37
CA LEU A 116 4.93 0.10 12.56
C LEU A 116 6.00 0.82 11.73
N VAL A 117 6.99 1.38 12.42
CA VAL A 117 8.18 1.96 11.81
C VAL A 117 9.23 0.87 11.71
N LEU A 118 9.52 0.46 10.49
CA LEU A 118 10.44 -0.63 10.22
C LEU A 118 11.87 -0.15 10.33
N ARG A 119 12.73 -1.01 10.87
CA ARG A 119 14.17 -0.78 10.85
C ARG A 119 14.70 -0.78 9.41
N ASP A 120 14.29 -1.79 8.65
CA ASP A 120 14.62 -1.95 7.25
C ASP A 120 13.40 -1.75 6.35
N ARG A 121 13.60 -1.13 5.19
CA ARG A 121 12.54 -0.93 4.21
C ARG A 121 11.98 -2.28 3.75
N LEU A 122 10.66 -2.42 3.72
CA LEU A 122 10.05 -3.60 3.10
C LEU A 122 10.45 -3.70 1.62
N PRO A 123 10.77 -4.91 1.12
CA PRO A 123 11.01 -5.10 -0.29
C PRO A 123 9.75 -4.76 -1.10
N GLU A 124 9.95 -4.16 -2.27
CA GLU A 124 8.86 -3.95 -3.21
C GLU A 124 8.49 -5.30 -3.85
N LEU A 125 7.24 -5.73 -3.67
CA LEU A 125 6.73 -6.88 -4.40
C LEU A 125 6.52 -6.51 -5.87
N SER A 126 6.86 -7.45 -6.77
CA SER A 126 6.45 -7.33 -8.16
C SER A 126 4.92 -7.35 -8.25
N GLN A 127 4.38 -6.79 -9.33
CA GLN A 127 2.93 -6.79 -9.53
C GLN A 127 2.36 -8.22 -9.57
N ILE A 128 3.09 -9.16 -10.17
CA ILE A 128 2.68 -10.56 -10.27
C ILE A 128 2.62 -11.20 -8.89
N ASP A 129 3.60 -10.89 -8.04
CA ASP A 129 3.64 -11.46 -6.68
C ASP A 129 2.56 -10.85 -5.80
N LEU A 130 2.29 -9.55 -5.92
CA LEU A 130 1.19 -8.91 -5.21
C LEU A 130 -0.17 -9.53 -5.60
N GLU A 131 -0.40 -9.74 -6.91
CA GLU A 131 -1.63 -10.37 -7.41
C GLU A 131 -1.77 -11.83 -6.93
N LYS A 132 -0.66 -12.58 -6.86
CA LYS A 132 -0.64 -13.93 -6.26
C LYS A 132 -0.95 -13.89 -4.76
N THR A 133 -0.37 -12.96 -4.00
CA THR A 133 -0.63 -12.80 -2.57
C THR A 133 -2.09 -12.43 -2.33
N MET A 134 -2.66 -11.55 -3.17
CA MET A 134 -4.08 -11.20 -3.16
C MET A 134 -4.99 -12.41 -3.41
N ALA A 135 -4.64 -13.25 -4.39
CA ALA A 135 -5.40 -14.46 -4.71
C ALA A 135 -5.25 -15.57 -3.65
N GLY A 136 -4.11 -15.61 -2.94
CA GLY A 136 -3.77 -16.63 -1.96
C GLY A 136 -4.22 -16.35 -0.53
N ALA A 137 -4.87 -15.21 -0.26
CA ALA A 137 -5.29 -14.79 1.08
C ALA A 137 -4.20 -14.99 2.16
N ALA A 138 -2.94 -14.72 1.80
CA ALA A 138 -1.85 -14.85 2.76
C ALA A 138 -2.00 -13.77 3.84
N ASP A 139 -2.16 -14.19 5.08
CA ASP A 139 -2.22 -13.27 6.22
C ASP A 139 -0.84 -12.65 6.44
N PHE A 140 -0.81 -11.33 6.61
CA PHE A 140 0.43 -10.60 6.80
C PHE A 140 0.73 -10.48 8.29
N ASP A 141 1.69 -11.27 8.76
CA ASP A 141 2.14 -11.22 10.15
C ASP A 141 3.17 -10.09 10.37
N TYR A 142 2.67 -8.93 10.79
CA TYR A 142 3.51 -7.79 11.14
C TYR A 142 4.33 -8.00 12.42
N THR A 143 4.00 -8.97 13.27
CA THR A 143 4.72 -9.21 14.54
C THR A 143 6.09 -9.84 14.31
N SER A 144 6.28 -10.46 13.14
CA SER A 144 7.56 -11.01 12.70
C SER A 144 8.57 -9.97 12.20
N LEU A 145 8.12 -8.72 11.97
CA LEU A 145 8.97 -7.67 11.41
C LEU A 145 9.75 -6.92 12.49
N ASP A 146 11.03 -6.66 12.22
CA ASP A 146 11.85 -5.80 13.08
C ASP A 146 11.45 -4.33 12.87
N GLY A 147 10.97 -3.72 13.94
CA GLY A 147 10.42 -2.38 13.89
C GLY A 147 9.90 -1.91 15.24
N GLN A 148 9.42 -0.68 15.22
CA GLN A 148 8.91 0.02 16.38
C GLN A 148 7.44 0.38 16.17
N LEU A 149 6.60 -0.03 17.11
CA LEU A 149 5.20 0.41 17.14
C LEU A 149 5.10 1.85 17.63
N CYS A 150 4.21 2.60 16.99
CA CYS A 150 3.85 3.95 17.38
C CYS A 150 2.33 4.14 17.31
N GLU A 151 1.82 4.98 18.20
CA GLU A 151 0.40 5.30 18.25
C GLU A 151 0.10 6.39 17.21
N VAL A 152 -0.99 6.21 16.47
CA VAL A 152 -1.45 7.18 15.48
C VAL A 152 -2.91 7.51 15.73
N SER A 153 -3.29 8.76 15.49
CA SER A 153 -4.68 9.17 15.39
C SER A 153 -4.89 9.81 14.04
N ILE A 154 -5.92 9.37 13.30
CA ILE A 154 -6.27 9.86 11.97
C ILE A 154 -7.67 10.43 12.04
N SER A 155 -7.86 11.64 11.53
CA SER A 155 -9.16 12.28 11.39
C SER A 155 -9.29 12.89 9.99
N HIS A 156 -10.51 12.95 9.50
CA HIS A 156 -10.83 13.59 8.23
C HIS A 156 -12.12 14.41 8.36
N ASP A 157 -12.16 15.53 7.67
CA ASP A 157 -13.41 16.27 7.44
C ASP A 157 -13.79 16.20 5.96
N ALA A 158 -14.67 17.08 5.49
CA ALA A 158 -15.12 17.08 4.10
C ALA A 158 -14.03 17.46 3.07
N LYS A 159 -12.92 18.09 3.49
CA LYS A 159 -11.91 18.71 2.63
C LYS A 159 -10.48 18.34 3.00
N TYR A 160 -10.21 17.94 4.24
CA TYR A 160 -8.88 17.73 4.78
C TYR A 160 -8.78 16.42 5.55
N ALA A 161 -7.56 15.87 5.59
CA ALA A 161 -7.18 14.78 6.48
C ALA A 161 -6.03 15.27 7.37
N THR A 162 -6.06 14.89 8.64
CA THR A 162 -5.03 15.19 9.62
C THR A 162 -4.66 13.92 10.38
N ALA A 163 -3.41 13.85 10.82
CA ALA A 163 -2.98 12.79 11.70
C ALA A 163 -1.95 13.29 12.71
N VAL A 164 -1.93 12.63 13.87
CA VAL A 164 -0.96 12.82 14.93
C VAL A 164 -0.30 11.47 15.20
N ALA A 165 1.01 11.47 15.40
CA ALA A 165 1.78 10.28 15.73
C ALA A 165 2.57 10.50 17.03
N LEU A 166 2.58 9.48 17.89
CA LEU A 166 3.43 9.40 19.07
C LEU A 166 4.43 8.27 18.84
N VAL A 167 5.66 8.64 18.52
CA VAL A 167 6.75 7.72 18.23
C VAL A 167 7.67 7.68 19.45
N PRO A 168 7.85 6.53 20.11
CA PRO A 168 8.82 6.43 21.20
C PRO A 168 10.25 6.67 20.69
N VAL A 169 11.12 7.17 21.56
CA VAL A 169 12.54 7.34 21.20
C VAL A 169 13.28 6.06 21.57
N VAL A 170 14.01 5.48 20.62
CA VAL A 170 14.93 4.34 20.86
C VAL A 170 16.35 4.87 20.69
N GLU A 171 17.08 5.00 21.80
CA GLU A 171 18.42 5.60 21.84
C GLU A 171 19.44 4.87 20.93
N GLU A 172 19.28 3.55 20.79
CA GLU A 172 20.11 2.69 19.94
C GLU A 172 20.03 3.08 18.45
N TRP A 173 18.87 3.58 18.01
CA TRP A 173 18.64 3.98 16.62
C TRP A 173 19.11 5.41 16.35
N GLN A 174 19.12 6.28 17.37
CA GLN A 174 19.65 7.64 17.25
C GLN A 174 21.17 7.64 17.06
N SER A 175 21.88 6.71 17.72
CA SER A 175 23.35 6.61 17.65
C SER A 175 23.88 6.31 16.23
N GLN A 176 23.12 5.55 15.43
CA GLN A 176 23.48 5.20 14.04
C GLN A 176 23.20 6.34 13.03
N ALA A 177 22.18 7.17 13.29
CA ALA A 177 21.84 8.31 12.44
C ALA A 177 22.89 9.45 12.52
N VAL A 178 23.59 9.56 13.65
CA VAL A 178 24.68 10.55 13.85
C VAL A 178 25.96 10.11 13.13
N THR A 179 26.25 8.82 13.10
CA THR A 179 27.49 8.29 12.47
C THR A 179 27.45 8.29 10.94
N SER A 180 26.26 8.25 10.34
CA SER A 180 26.08 8.27 8.88
C SER A 180 26.12 9.67 8.25
N LYS A 181 26.34 10.72 9.06
CA LYS A 181 26.43 12.14 8.64
C LYS A 181 27.86 12.68 8.60
N VAL A 182 28.88 11.84 8.78
CA VAL A 182 30.32 12.20 8.72
C VAL A 182 30.93 11.75 7.40
#